data_AF-A0A9J7LJG7-F1
#
_entry.id   AF-A0A9J7LJG7-F1
#
_cell.length_a   1.000
_cell.length_b   1.000
_cell.length_c   1.000
_cell.angle_alpha   90.00
_cell.angle_beta   90.00
_cell.angle_gamma   90.00
#
_symmetry.space_group_name_H-M   'P 1'
#
loop_
_entity.id
_entity.type
_entity.pdbx_description
1 polymer ?
#
loop_
_entity_poly.entity_id
_entity_poly.type
_entity_poly.pdbx_seq_one_letter_code
_entity_poly.pdbx_strand_id
1 'polypeptide(L)'
;MPTSHEDMKTPDNTVPTASSFGNWRVATLNFPCKKKIGTASTGLLISGVLFLLVHNIGIVRHGTTTSLPSVDTNIRMVDTVQDDLDPRVTEEKTDDAIISETAVNNFHTENKYLEHRVSNAHGGVNGSKPQCKMKKSIAFLKVHKAGSETTTCILQRFGYEHRLNFVLPKKCGSVNLGFPGGMTDDILMKQNVDEYNVLVYHTVYDRVKLHKLMAPDTQFIAILREPFSHLKSSFFYFHMDAQMGLAAEENPLDKYLDNPWLYETSPNLRAFKMQKRSMTKNLQSYVLGWTDSDNQDKEEVRKFIFQLDSDFPLILILEYFDASLVLLRRLMCWSFYNILYDRQPRNEQRYRKPVSVYTEQQLQNHRNVSWVDYQLYDHFNRSLWSKIHAAGQDFQDELEAFQQLNHDVNSYCAGKPKEMKTFPGSKWNGPVELGPQFCQDLKRIRLGWDLEICHRVRGYGKGKRRKKKQSLWT
;
A
#
# COMPACT_ATOMS: atom_id res chain seq x y z
N MET A 1 -20.68 -49.70 -58.75
CA MET A 1 -21.87 -49.72 -57.86
C MET A 1 -21.84 -48.47 -56.98
N PRO A 2 -22.99 -47.92 -56.56
CA PRO A 2 -23.10 -46.50 -56.23
C PRO A 2 -23.23 -46.16 -54.74
N THR A 3 -22.86 -44.91 -54.44
CA THR A 3 -23.32 -43.99 -53.37
C THR A 3 -24.40 -44.43 -52.36
N SER A 4 -24.17 -44.08 -51.09
CA SER A 4 -25.18 -43.47 -50.20
C SER A 4 -24.53 -42.57 -49.14
N HIS A 5 -25.23 -41.51 -48.74
CA HIS A 5 -24.78 -40.49 -47.79
C HIS A 5 -24.90 -40.93 -46.31
N GLU A 6 -24.10 -40.31 -45.44
CA GLU A 6 -24.54 -39.98 -44.06
C GLU A 6 -24.09 -38.55 -43.70
N ASP A 7 -25.01 -37.76 -43.15
CA ASP A 7 -24.84 -36.33 -42.90
C ASP A 7 -24.12 -36.05 -41.57
N MET A 8 -23.01 -35.31 -41.62
CA MET A 8 -22.29 -34.88 -40.42
C MET A 8 -22.95 -33.63 -39.81
N LYS A 9 -23.81 -33.83 -38.81
CA LYS A 9 -24.44 -32.74 -38.05
C LYS A 9 -23.40 -31.84 -37.37
N THR A 10 -23.50 -30.53 -37.64
CA THR A 10 -22.81 -29.48 -36.89
C THR A 10 -23.33 -29.38 -35.46
N PRO A 11 -22.46 -29.27 -34.43
CA PRO A 11 -22.88 -28.87 -33.08
C PRO A 11 -23.29 -27.39 -33.06
N ASP A 12 -24.36 -27.11 -32.32
CA ASP A 12 -24.97 -25.79 -32.17
C ASP A 12 -24.10 -24.85 -31.32
N ASN A 13 -23.87 -23.63 -31.81
CA ASN A 13 -23.05 -22.60 -31.14
C ASN A 13 -23.96 -21.62 -30.36
N THR A 14 -24.72 -22.14 -29.39
CA THR A 14 -25.49 -21.30 -28.46
C THR A 14 -24.64 -20.85 -27.27
N VAL A 15 -24.24 -19.59 -27.27
CA VAL A 15 -23.60 -18.92 -26.12
C VAL A 15 -24.62 -18.73 -24.99
N PRO A 16 -24.38 -19.24 -23.76
CA PRO A 16 -25.30 -19.03 -22.65
C PRO A 16 -25.29 -17.56 -22.20
N THR A 17 -26.44 -16.90 -22.28
CA THR A 17 -26.67 -15.57 -21.70
C THR A 17 -26.56 -15.60 -20.18
N ALA A 18 -26.07 -14.50 -19.59
CA ALA A 18 -25.84 -14.38 -18.15
C ALA A 18 -27.16 -14.27 -17.34
N SER A 19 -27.83 -15.40 -17.11
CA SER A 19 -29.06 -15.47 -16.31
C SER A 19 -29.21 -16.81 -15.55
N SER A 20 -28.14 -17.28 -14.91
CA SER A 20 -28.19 -18.47 -14.04
C SER A 20 -27.19 -18.42 -12.86
N PHE A 21 -26.95 -17.23 -12.28
CA PHE A 21 -26.34 -17.15 -10.96
C PHE A 21 -27.41 -17.38 -9.88
N GLY A 22 -27.36 -18.54 -9.25
CA GLY A 22 -28.29 -18.90 -8.17
C GLY A 22 -28.16 -17.97 -6.97
N ASN A 23 -29.32 -17.60 -6.40
CA ASN A 23 -29.43 -16.72 -5.24
C ASN A 23 -28.73 -17.28 -3.99
N TRP A 24 -27.45 -16.96 -3.81
CA TRP A 24 -26.79 -17.03 -2.50
C TRP A 24 -26.92 -15.67 -1.83
N ARG A 25 -27.80 -15.60 -0.83
CA ARG A 25 -28.00 -14.38 -0.03
C ARG A 25 -26.69 -13.96 0.61
N VAL A 26 -26.26 -12.74 0.31
CA VAL A 26 -25.14 -12.10 1.01
C VAL A 26 -25.50 -11.98 2.49
N ALA A 27 -24.89 -12.83 3.32
CA ALA A 27 -24.93 -12.69 4.75
C ALA A 27 -23.98 -11.54 5.15
N THR A 28 -24.50 -10.31 5.13
CA THR A 28 -23.84 -9.17 5.78
C THR A 28 -23.77 -9.43 7.28
N LEU A 29 -22.66 -10.02 7.74
CA LEU A 29 -22.31 -10.15 9.14
C LEU A 29 -21.97 -8.77 9.71
N ASN A 30 -23.04 -8.04 10.07
CA ASN A 30 -22.94 -6.88 10.95
C ASN A 30 -22.28 -7.32 12.26
N PHE A 31 -21.14 -6.72 12.61
CA PHE A 31 -20.57 -6.82 13.95
C PHE A 31 -21.25 -5.80 14.87
N PRO A 32 -22.09 -6.19 15.85
CA PRO A 32 -22.69 -5.25 16.78
C PRO A 32 -21.77 -5.06 17.98
N CYS A 33 -20.86 -4.09 17.91
CA CYS A 33 -20.03 -3.70 19.05
C CYS A 33 -20.86 -2.93 20.12
N LYS A 34 -21.81 -3.62 20.76
CA LYS A 34 -22.61 -3.08 21.87
C LYS A 34 -21.73 -2.94 23.12
N LYS A 35 -21.30 -1.71 23.43
CA LYS A 35 -20.87 -1.34 24.78
C LYS A 35 -22.05 -1.54 25.75
N LYS A 36 -21.93 -2.48 26.69
CA LYS A 36 -22.70 -2.41 27.94
C LYS A 36 -22.06 -1.33 28.82
N ILE A 37 -22.78 -0.24 29.07
CA ILE A 37 -22.43 0.70 30.14
C ILE A 37 -23.16 0.21 31.39
N GLY A 38 -22.39 -0.09 32.44
CA GLY A 38 -22.94 -0.40 33.76
C GLY A 38 -23.42 0.88 34.44
N THR A 39 -24.60 0.81 35.06
CA THR A 39 -25.19 1.90 35.86
C THR A 39 -24.50 2.04 37.21
N ALA A 40 -24.17 3.27 37.60
CA ALA A 40 -23.93 3.66 39.00
C ALA A 40 -24.48 5.07 39.20
N SER A 41 -25.19 5.29 40.31
CA SER A 41 -26.06 6.46 40.52
C SER A 41 -25.52 7.43 41.57
N THR A 42 -25.53 8.73 41.25
CA THR A 42 -25.69 9.91 42.12
C THR A 42 -26.26 11.01 41.21
N GLY A 43 -27.28 11.83 41.53
CA GLY A 43 -27.60 12.52 42.79
C GLY A 43 -27.37 14.03 42.58
N LEU A 44 -28.15 14.69 41.71
CA LEU A 44 -29.32 15.57 42.01
C LEU A 44 -28.94 17.06 42.25
N LEU A 45 -29.91 17.97 41.98
CA LEU A 45 -29.93 19.44 42.11
C LEU A 45 -29.47 20.24 40.85
N ILE A 46 -30.09 21.34 40.39
CA ILE A 46 -31.45 21.94 40.31
C ILE A 46 -31.21 23.40 39.84
N SER A 47 -32.18 24.01 39.13
CA SER A 47 -32.20 25.43 38.66
C SER A 47 -31.36 25.74 37.40
N GLY A 48 -31.80 26.58 36.45
CA GLY A 48 -33.11 27.22 36.26
C GLY A 48 -33.06 28.50 35.40
N VAL A 49 -34.15 28.78 34.67
CA VAL A 49 -34.63 30.13 34.28
C VAL A 49 -33.93 30.90 33.12
N LEU A 50 -34.54 30.82 31.93
CA LEU A 50 -35.17 31.91 31.14
C LEU A 50 -34.38 32.89 30.22
N PHE A 51 -35.01 33.12 29.04
CA PHE A 51 -34.89 34.16 27.99
C PHE A 51 -34.19 35.51 28.29
N LEU A 52 -33.55 36.09 27.24
CA LEU A 52 -34.14 37.20 26.46
C LEU A 52 -33.35 37.59 25.18
N LEU A 53 -34.09 38.11 24.19
CA LEU A 53 -33.60 38.84 22.99
C LEU A 53 -33.34 40.32 23.34
N VAL A 54 -32.54 41.04 22.53
CA VAL A 54 -32.84 42.38 21.93
C VAL A 54 -31.67 42.88 21.05
N HIS A 55 -31.99 43.66 20.00
CA HIS A 55 -31.05 44.34 19.09
C HIS A 55 -30.65 45.75 19.56
N ASN A 56 -29.51 46.29 19.08
CA ASN A 56 -29.34 47.66 18.53
C ASN A 56 -27.91 47.79 17.92
N ILE A 57 -27.71 48.05 16.63
CA ILE A 57 -27.75 49.34 15.87
C ILE A 57 -26.57 50.30 16.18
N GLY A 58 -25.80 50.71 15.15
CA GLY A 58 -24.86 51.84 15.24
C GLY A 58 -23.76 52.00 14.14
N ILE A 59 -24.11 52.58 12.98
CA ILE A 59 -23.39 53.65 12.19
C ILE A 59 -21.84 53.54 12.02
N VAL A 60 -21.15 53.44 10.86
CA VAL A 60 -21.20 54.02 9.48
C VAL A 60 -20.21 55.19 9.20
N ARG A 61 -19.29 55.01 8.21
CA ARG A 61 -18.49 56.00 7.40
C ARG A 61 -17.33 56.78 8.10
N HIS A 62 -16.28 57.32 7.43
CA HIS A 62 -15.84 57.36 6.00
C HIS A 62 -14.32 57.73 5.87
N GLY A 63 -13.66 57.33 4.76
CA GLY A 63 -12.52 58.05 4.10
C GLY A 63 -11.12 57.99 4.77
N THR A 64 -9.98 58.23 4.08
CA THR A 64 -9.73 58.47 2.64
C THR A 64 -8.25 58.27 2.26
N THR A 65 -7.98 57.59 1.13
CA THR A 65 -6.90 57.73 0.09
C THR A 65 -5.50 58.35 0.34
N THR A 66 -4.55 57.86 -0.49
CA THR A 66 -3.26 58.42 -1.03
C THR A 66 -1.98 57.78 -0.48
N SER A 67 -0.88 57.59 -1.24
CA SER A 67 -0.65 57.43 -2.69
C SER A 67 0.78 56.88 -2.95
N LEU A 68 1.06 56.28 -4.11
CA LEU A 68 2.41 55.84 -4.54
C LEU A 68 3.33 57.02 -4.92
N PRO A 69 4.65 56.79 -5.04
CA PRO A 69 5.25 56.83 -6.39
C PRO A 69 6.27 55.70 -6.70
N SER A 70 6.67 55.62 -7.97
CA SER A 70 7.55 54.61 -8.61
C SER A 70 8.93 55.15 -9.02
N VAL A 71 9.73 54.31 -9.74
CA VAL A 71 11.05 54.54 -10.39
C VAL A 71 12.26 54.22 -9.47
N ASP A 72 13.31 53.46 -9.86
CA ASP A 72 13.65 52.78 -11.14
C ASP A 72 14.25 51.35 -10.92
N THR A 73 14.76 50.74 -12.00
CA THR A 73 15.39 49.42 -12.16
C THR A 73 16.91 49.41 -11.98
N ASN A 74 17.45 48.29 -11.50
CA ASN A 74 18.74 47.77 -12.00
C ASN A 74 18.91 46.26 -11.72
N ILE A 75 19.54 45.55 -12.66
CA ILE A 75 19.58 44.09 -12.73
C ILE A 75 20.86 43.52 -12.11
N ARG A 76 20.74 42.46 -11.30
CA ARG A 76 21.77 41.41 -11.19
C ARG A 76 21.14 40.06 -10.83
N MET A 77 21.39 39.06 -11.65
CA MET A 77 20.88 37.69 -11.47
C MET A 77 21.61 36.98 -10.33
N VAL A 78 20.86 36.24 -9.51
CA VAL A 78 21.33 35.05 -8.78
C VAL A 78 20.19 34.03 -8.80
N ASP A 79 20.42 32.87 -9.43
CA ASP A 79 19.43 31.80 -9.49
C ASP A 79 19.36 31.04 -8.16
N THR A 80 18.20 31.14 -7.50
CA THR A 80 17.81 30.25 -6.40
C THR A 80 16.34 29.86 -6.58
N VAL A 81 16.11 28.60 -6.94
CA VAL A 81 14.76 27.99 -6.95
C VAL A 81 14.41 27.64 -5.50
N GLN A 82 13.49 28.42 -4.93
CA GLN A 82 12.99 28.24 -3.57
C GLN A 82 11.65 27.47 -3.63
N ASP A 83 11.64 26.22 -3.16
CA ASP A 83 10.41 25.45 -2.94
C ASP A 83 9.71 25.93 -1.65
N ASP A 84 8.73 26.83 -1.77
CA ASP A 84 7.89 27.24 -0.64
C ASP A 84 6.76 26.23 -0.37
N LEU A 85 6.87 25.50 0.74
CA LEU A 85 5.74 24.86 1.44
C LEU A 85 5.73 25.32 2.92
N ASP A 86 4.55 25.78 3.37
CA ASP A 86 4.26 26.44 4.65
C ASP A 86 4.83 25.70 5.89
N PRO A 87 5.67 26.35 6.72
CA PRO A 87 6.30 25.73 7.88
C PRO A 87 5.37 25.74 9.11
N ARG A 88 4.36 24.86 9.11
CA ARG A 88 3.57 24.53 10.32
C ARG A 88 3.45 23.03 10.55
N VAL A 89 4.61 22.39 10.70
CA VAL A 89 4.75 21.12 11.43
C VAL A 89 5.21 21.46 12.83
N THR A 90 4.37 21.16 13.83
CA THR A 90 4.66 21.37 15.24
C THR A 90 5.81 20.50 15.73
N GLU A 91 6.57 21.02 16.68
CA GLU A 91 7.76 20.42 17.28
C GLU A 91 7.56 18.95 17.73
N GLU A 92 8.49 18.08 17.35
CA GLU A 92 8.76 16.83 18.07
C GLU A 92 10.22 16.84 18.50
N LYS A 93 10.47 16.73 19.81
CA LYS A 93 11.79 16.87 20.42
C LYS A 93 12.76 15.78 19.92
N THR A 94 13.92 16.22 19.45
CA THR A 94 15.10 15.35 19.28
C THR A 94 15.86 15.25 20.60
N ASP A 95 15.79 14.09 21.27
CA ASP A 95 16.74 13.73 22.32
C ASP A 95 17.90 12.94 21.67
N ASP A 96 19.12 13.49 21.76
CA ASP A 96 20.32 12.88 21.18
C ASP A 96 20.78 11.65 21.97
N ALA A 97 20.64 10.46 21.37
CA ALA A 97 21.14 9.20 21.93
C ALA A 97 22.48 8.79 21.28
N ILE A 98 23.57 8.92 22.04
CA ILE A 98 24.90 8.42 21.67
C ILE A 98 24.89 6.88 21.72
N ILE A 99 25.01 6.22 20.56
CA ILE A 99 25.06 4.75 20.47
C ILE A 99 26.50 4.26 20.69
N SER A 100 26.70 3.42 21.71
CA SER A 100 28.00 2.83 22.06
C SER A 100 28.26 1.48 21.36
N GLU A 101 29.49 0.97 21.48
CA GLU A 101 30.03 -0.15 20.69
C GLU A 101 29.43 -1.55 20.96
N THR A 102 28.39 -1.68 21.79
CA THR A 102 27.75 -2.98 22.11
C THR A 102 27.04 -3.66 20.94
N ALA A 103 26.84 -2.97 19.81
CA ALA A 103 26.16 -3.49 18.62
C ALA A 103 26.85 -4.72 17.96
N VAL A 104 28.12 -4.99 18.27
CA VAL A 104 28.87 -6.11 17.65
C VAL A 104 28.41 -7.48 18.18
N ASN A 105 27.94 -7.58 19.43
CA ASN A 105 27.59 -8.86 20.05
C ASN A 105 26.22 -9.42 19.60
N ASN A 106 25.32 -8.58 19.07
CA ASN A 106 24.01 -9.04 18.57
C ASN A 106 24.11 -9.89 17.29
N PHE A 107 25.22 -9.82 16.56
CA PHE A 107 25.38 -10.47 15.25
C PHE A 107 25.44 -12.01 15.33
N HIS A 108 25.94 -12.56 16.44
CA HIS A 108 25.94 -14.01 16.67
C HIS A 108 24.58 -14.54 17.13
N THR A 109 23.82 -13.74 17.88
CA THR A 109 22.46 -14.10 18.31
C THR A 109 21.50 -14.17 17.12
N GLU A 110 21.52 -13.17 16.22
CA GLU A 110 20.70 -13.18 14.99
C GLU A 110 20.91 -14.44 14.12
N ASN A 111 22.16 -14.85 13.90
CA ASN A 111 22.46 -16.04 13.09
C ASN A 111 21.80 -17.30 13.68
N LYS A 112 21.86 -17.47 15.01
CA LYS A 112 21.25 -18.63 15.69
C LYS A 112 19.71 -18.60 15.63
N TYR A 113 19.09 -17.42 15.65
CA TYR A 113 17.64 -17.26 15.45
C TYR A 113 17.19 -17.59 14.02
N LEU A 114 18.03 -17.34 13.01
CA LEU A 114 17.71 -17.60 11.60
C LEU A 114 17.75 -19.10 11.26
N GLU A 115 18.77 -19.82 11.70
CA GLU A 115 18.95 -21.25 11.39
C GLU A 115 17.84 -22.13 12.00
N HIS A 116 17.38 -21.82 13.21
CA HIS A 116 16.34 -22.63 13.86
C HIS A 116 14.97 -22.54 13.16
N ARG A 117 14.67 -21.40 12.51
CA ARG A 117 13.37 -21.14 11.85
C ARG A 117 13.25 -21.73 10.45
N VAL A 118 14.35 -21.80 9.70
CA VAL A 118 14.34 -22.43 8.35
C VAL A 118 14.02 -23.93 8.46
N SER A 119 14.46 -24.58 9.53
CA SER A 119 14.24 -26.01 9.79
C SER A 119 12.77 -26.39 10.08
N ASN A 120 11.97 -25.47 10.62
CA ASN A 120 10.60 -25.75 11.07
C ASN A 120 9.51 -25.41 10.02
N ALA A 121 9.90 -25.02 8.81
CA ALA A 121 8.96 -24.62 7.74
C ALA A 121 8.40 -25.80 6.91
N HIS A 122 8.95 -27.01 7.06
CA HIS A 122 8.60 -28.17 6.23
C HIS A 122 8.33 -29.42 7.10
N GLY A 123 7.06 -29.68 7.40
CA GLY A 123 6.66 -30.75 8.32
C GLY A 123 5.23 -31.27 8.11
N GLY A 124 4.81 -31.48 6.86
CA GLY A 124 3.59 -32.23 6.52
C GLY A 124 3.94 -33.68 6.17
N VAL A 125 3.42 -34.64 6.93
CA VAL A 125 3.74 -36.07 6.77
C VAL A 125 3.00 -36.69 5.57
N ASN A 126 3.71 -37.58 4.86
CA ASN A 126 3.29 -38.45 3.74
C ASN A 126 2.99 -37.78 2.38
N GLY A 127 3.78 -38.19 1.37
CA GLY A 127 3.55 -37.90 -0.04
C GLY A 127 4.71 -37.14 -0.70
N SER A 128 5.36 -37.75 -1.68
CA SER A 128 6.54 -37.21 -2.39
C SER A 128 6.20 -36.06 -3.36
N LYS A 129 5.71 -34.93 -2.84
CA LYS A 129 5.67 -33.66 -3.57
C LYS A 129 7.04 -32.98 -3.50
N PRO A 130 7.54 -32.38 -4.60
CA PRO A 130 8.80 -31.65 -4.56
C PRO A 130 8.74 -30.50 -3.54
N GLN A 131 9.78 -30.40 -2.72
CA GLN A 131 9.83 -29.46 -1.61
C GLN A 131 9.84 -28.00 -2.12
N CYS A 132 8.80 -27.23 -1.78
CA CYS A 132 8.68 -25.82 -2.15
C CYS A 132 9.85 -25.03 -1.54
N LYS A 133 10.76 -24.51 -2.39
CA LYS A 133 11.94 -23.74 -1.96
C LYS A 133 11.57 -22.27 -1.74
N MET A 134 11.86 -21.76 -0.54
CA MET A 134 11.64 -20.35 -0.17
C MET A 134 12.24 -19.39 -1.21
N LYS A 135 11.37 -18.63 -1.90
CA LYS A 135 11.76 -17.53 -2.77
C LYS A 135 12.11 -16.31 -1.92
N LYS A 136 13.11 -15.55 -2.38
CA LYS A 136 13.63 -14.37 -1.66
C LYS A 136 13.46 -13.08 -2.43
N SER A 137 13.50 -13.13 -3.76
CA SER A 137 13.42 -11.95 -4.63
C SER A 137 11.96 -11.57 -4.92
N ILE A 138 11.60 -10.33 -4.62
CA ILE A 138 10.25 -9.77 -4.77
C ILE A 138 10.27 -8.29 -5.14
N ALA A 139 9.51 -7.91 -6.17
CA ALA A 139 9.30 -6.53 -6.57
C ALA A 139 7.85 -6.14 -6.31
N PHE A 140 7.62 -5.21 -5.38
CA PHE A 140 6.29 -4.78 -4.99
C PHE A 140 5.95 -3.38 -5.50
N LEU A 141 5.08 -3.34 -6.50
CA LEU A 141 4.53 -2.11 -7.07
C LEU A 141 3.43 -1.59 -6.16
N LYS A 142 3.83 -0.74 -5.21
CA LYS A 142 2.96 -0.18 -4.18
C LYS A 142 2.10 0.98 -4.71
N VAL A 143 0.85 0.65 -5.02
CA VAL A 143 -0.21 1.62 -5.29
C VAL A 143 -0.51 2.44 -4.04
N HIS A 144 -0.52 3.76 -4.18
CA HIS A 144 -0.84 4.69 -3.09
C HIS A 144 -2.25 4.39 -2.55
N LYS A 145 -2.47 4.46 -1.24
CA LYS A 145 -3.81 4.34 -0.60
C LYS A 145 -4.58 3.02 -0.83
N ALA A 146 -3.95 2.03 -1.43
CA ALA A 146 -4.41 0.64 -1.53
C ALA A 146 -3.87 -0.24 -0.38
N GLY A 147 -3.71 0.31 0.84
CA GLY A 147 -3.15 -0.42 2.00
C GLY A 147 -1.68 -0.85 1.87
N SER A 148 -0.98 -0.39 0.83
CA SER A 148 0.37 -0.85 0.47
C SER A 148 1.44 -0.64 1.53
N GLU A 149 1.23 0.23 2.53
CA GLU A 149 2.20 0.41 3.62
C GLU A 149 2.28 -0.83 4.54
N THR A 150 1.16 -1.53 4.78
CA THR A 150 1.16 -2.79 5.54
C THR A 150 1.99 -3.85 4.83
N THR A 151 1.75 -4.06 3.52
CA THR A 151 2.57 -4.94 2.69
C THR A 151 4.03 -4.50 2.66
N THR A 152 4.30 -3.19 2.56
CA THR A 152 5.67 -2.65 2.63
C THR A 152 6.38 -3.10 3.91
N CYS A 153 5.74 -2.99 5.07
CA CYS A 153 6.33 -3.41 6.35
C CYS A 153 6.57 -4.93 6.45
N ILE A 154 5.67 -5.77 5.92
CA ILE A 154 5.86 -7.22 5.84
C ILE A 154 7.13 -7.55 5.04
N LEU A 155 7.26 -6.96 3.85
CA LEU A 155 8.37 -7.21 2.92
C LEU A 155 9.69 -6.59 3.40
N GLN A 156 9.64 -5.43 4.06
CA GLN A 156 10.78 -4.83 4.73
C GLN A 156 11.31 -5.72 5.85
N ARG A 157 10.44 -6.23 6.74
CA ARG A 157 10.87 -7.17 7.80
C ARG A 157 11.50 -8.42 7.19
N PHE A 158 10.83 -9.06 6.23
CA PHE A 158 11.34 -10.26 5.55
C PHE A 158 12.73 -10.01 4.92
N GLY A 159 12.88 -8.95 4.12
CA GLY A 159 14.16 -8.62 3.49
C GLY A 159 15.22 -8.14 4.49
N TYR A 160 14.82 -7.59 5.63
CA TYR A 160 15.74 -7.28 6.72
C TYR A 160 16.25 -8.57 7.37
N GLU A 161 15.37 -9.44 7.87
CA GLU A 161 15.72 -10.71 8.52
C GLU A 161 16.58 -11.60 7.61
N HIS A 162 16.23 -11.73 6.33
CA HIS A 162 16.97 -12.55 5.37
C HIS A 162 18.20 -11.85 4.74
N ARG A 163 18.60 -10.68 5.26
CA ARG A 163 19.79 -9.91 4.83
C ARG A 163 19.84 -9.60 3.32
N LEU A 164 18.68 -9.34 2.72
CA LEU A 164 18.51 -9.10 1.28
C LEU A 164 18.95 -7.70 0.84
N ASN A 165 19.25 -7.60 -0.46
CA ASN A 165 19.61 -6.34 -1.13
C ASN A 165 18.34 -5.59 -1.57
N PHE A 166 18.18 -4.35 -1.09
CA PHE A 166 17.03 -3.51 -1.44
C PHE A 166 17.39 -2.53 -2.55
N VAL A 167 16.46 -2.31 -3.48
CA VAL A 167 16.49 -1.15 -4.37
C VAL A 167 16.18 0.09 -3.53
N LEU A 168 17.20 0.89 -3.19
CA LEU A 168 17.07 2.01 -2.26
C LEU A 168 17.17 3.38 -2.96
N PRO A 169 16.38 4.38 -2.55
CA PRO A 169 16.59 5.78 -2.94
C PRO A 169 17.88 6.34 -2.30
N LYS A 170 18.56 7.28 -2.97
CA LYS A 170 19.78 7.95 -2.45
C LYS A 170 19.59 8.56 -1.05
N LYS A 171 18.42 9.17 -0.79
CA LYS A 171 18.02 9.73 0.51
C LYS A 171 17.34 8.63 1.33
N CYS A 172 17.98 8.19 2.42
CA CYS A 172 17.37 7.27 3.39
C CYS A 172 16.02 7.82 3.87
N GLY A 173 15.04 6.94 4.11
CA GLY A 173 13.70 7.32 4.59
C GLY A 173 12.77 7.92 3.52
N SER A 174 13.26 8.18 2.30
CA SER A 174 12.38 8.55 1.18
C SER A 174 11.39 7.43 0.88
N VAL A 175 10.10 7.77 0.84
CA VAL A 175 9.04 6.83 0.44
C VAL A 175 8.98 6.65 -1.09
N ASN A 176 9.49 7.64 -1.82
CA ASN A 176 9.48 7.71 -3.28
C ASN A 176 10.81 7.27 -3.87
N LEU A 177 10.71 6.54 -4.98
CA LEU A 177 11.79 6.12 -5.87
C LEU A 177 11.38 6.47 -7.31
N GLY A 178 11.40 7.76 -7.61
CA GLY A 178 11.15 8.29 -8.95
C GLY A 178 9.68 8.52 -9.28
N PHE A 179 8.74 8.12 -8.41
CA PHE A 179 7.35 8.51 -8.57
C PHE A 179 7.20 10.05 -8.53
N PRO A 180 6.52 10.70 -9.50
CA PRO A 180 5.72 10.08 -10.57
C PRO A 180 6.44 9.80 -11.90
N GLY A 181 7.61 10.40 -12.16
CA GLY A 181 8.31 10.28 -13.45
C GLY A 181 8.89 8.90 -13.80
N GLY A 182 8.83 7.94 -12.87
CA GLY A 182 9.49 6.64 -12.98
C GLY A 182 10.93 6.67 -12.45
N MET A 183 11.51 5.49 -12.26
CA MET A 183 12.85 5.35 -11.70
C MET A 183 13.95 5.64 -12.73
N THR A 184 15.02 6.29 -12.27
CA THR A 184 16.26 6.58 -13.02
C THR A 184 17.49 6.15 -12.21
N ASP A 185 18.63 5.96 -12.87
CA ASP A 185 19.86 5.49 -12.21
C ASP A 185 20.45 6.53 -11.23
N ASP A 186 20.16 7.82 -11.46
CA ASP A 186 20.65 8.91 -10.63
C ASP A 186 19.85 9.11 -9.33
N ILE A 187 18.68 8.50 -9.15
CA ILE A 187 17.98 8.51 -7.86
C ILE A 187 18.30 7.29 -6.98
N LEU A 188 18.97 6.29 -7.54
CA LEU A 188 19.34 5.05 -6.84
C LEU A 188 20.56 5.23 -5.92
N MET A 189 20.49 4.63 -4.74
CA MET A 189 21.64 4.46 -3.88
C MET A 189 22.62 3.47 -4.52
N LYS A 190 23.83 3.94 -4.82
CA LYS A 190 24.92 3.08 -5.30
C LYS A 190 25.27 2.05 -4.23
N GLN A 191 25.14 0.78 -4.58
CA GLN A 191 25.44 -0.38 -3.74
C GLN A 191 26.41 -1.30 -4.48
N ASN A 192 27.27 -2.02 -3.75
CA ASN A 192 28.20 -2.98 -4.34
C ASN A 192 27.64 -4.39 -4.11
N VAL A 193 26.65 -4.72 -4.94
CA VAL A 193 25.84 -5.95 -4.94
C VAL A 193 25.63 -6.38 -6.39
N ASP A 194 25.59 -7.68 -6.64
CA ASP A 194 25.41 -8.23 -7.99
C ASP A 194 23.95 -8.15 -8.45
N GLU A 195 23.01 -8.30 -7.50
CA GLU A 195 21.56 -8.32 -7.75
C GLU A 195 20.77 -7.61 -6.63
N TYR A 196 19.62 -7.05 -6.99
CA TYR A 196 18.62 -6.54 -6.05
C TYR A 196 17.47 -7.55 -5.86
N ASN A 197 17.14 -7.84 -4.60
CA ASN A 197 16.09 -8.80 -4.27
C ASN A 197 14.78 -8.14 -3.83
N VAL A 198 14.79 -6.90 -3.30
CA VAL A 198 13.58 -6.29 -2.73
C VAL A 198 13.35 -4.86 -3.24
N LEU A 199 12.20 -4.63 -3.86
CA LEU A 199 11.71 -3.28 -4.20
C LEU A 199 10.36 -3.04 -3.50
N VAL A 200 10.28 -1.97 -2.70
CA VAL A 200 9.09 -1.63 -1.87
C VAL A 200 8.86 -0.11 -1.75
N TYR A 201 9.29 0.67 -2.74
CA TYR A 201 9.19 2.14 -2.79
C TYR A 201 8.20 2.60 -3.86
N HIS A 202 7.59 3.79 -3.69
CA HIS A 202 6.67 4.32 -4.70
C HIS A 202 7.45 4.66 -5.97
N THR A 203 7.11 3.96 -7.05
CA THR A 203 7.65 4.16 -8.40
C THR A 203 6.55 3.88 -9.42
N VAL A 204 6.85 4.00 -10.71
CA VAL A 204 5.98 3.56 -11.82
C VAL A 204 6.57 2.26 -12.40
N TYR A 205 5.71 1.31 -12.74
CA TYR A 205 6.15 0.06 -13.37
C TYR A 205 6.74 0.32 -14.76
N ASP A 206 8.05 0.14 -14.87
CA ASP A 206 8.80 0.10 -16.11
C ASP A 206 9.30 -1.33 -16.29
N ARG A 207 8.59 -2.11 -17.11
CA ARG A 207 8.85 -3.54 -17.30
C ARG A 207 10.31 -3.82 -17.65
N VAL A 208 10.85 -3.12 -18.65
CA VAL A 208 12.20 -3.35 -19.16
C VAL A 208 13.25 -3.00 -18.11
N LYS A 209 13.10 -1.84 -17.44
CA LYS A 209 14.06 -1.39 -16.42
C LYS A 209 14.01 -2.26 -15.17
N LEU A 210 12.82 -2.64 -14.70
CA LEU A 210 12.67 -3.39 -13.45
C LEU A 210 13.09 -4.85 -13.60
N HIS A 211 12.74 -5.53 -14.70
CA HIS A 211 13.24 -6.89 -14.97
C HIS A 211 14.75 -6.92 -15.20
N LYS A 212 15.37 -5.83 -15.67
CA LYS A 212 16.83 -5.70 -15.79
C LYS A 212 17.53 -5.41 -14.44
N LEU A 213 16.87 -4.71 -13.53
CA LEU A 213 17.44 -4.28 -12.24
C LEU A 213 17.34 -5.36 -11.15
N MET A 214 16.24 -6.11 -11.14
CA MET A 214 15.93 -7.10 -10.11
C MET A 214 16.61 -8.44 -10.43
N ALA A 215 16.81 -9.27 -9.39
CA ALA A 215 17.31 -10.64 -9.54
C ALA A 215 16.42 -11.47 -10.50
N PRO A 216 16.97 -12.39 -11.31
CA PRO A 216 16.20 -13.10 -12.35
C PRO A 216 15.01 -13.93 -11.84
N ASP A 217 15.02 -14.37 -10.58
CA ASP A 217 13.93 -15.15 -9.97
C ASP A 217 12.83 -14.29 -9.30
N THR A 218 12.90 -12.96 -9.47
CA THR A 218 12.01 -12.00 -8.80
C THR A 218 10.55 -12.23 -9.10
N GLN A 219 9.76 -12.39 -8.04
CA GLN A 219 8.30 -12.41 -8.16
C GLN A 219 7.79 -10.96 -8.15
N PHE A 220 7.18 -10.53 -9.25
CA PHE A 220 6.53 -9.22 -9.33
C PHE A 220 5.13 -9.30 -8.72
N ILE A 221 4.83 -8.42 -7.78
CA ILE A 221 3.53 -8.30 -7.14
C ILE A 221 3.09 -6.84 -7.07
N ALA A 222 1.79 -6.62 -7.00
CA ALA A 222 1.18 -5.31 -6.79
C ALA A 222 0.05 -5.42 -5.77
N ILE A 223 -0.55 -4.30 -5.38
CA ILE A 223 -1.80 -4.28 -4.61
C ILE A 223 -2.78 -3.30 -5.25
N LEU A 224 -4.04 -3.70 -5.33
CA LEU A 224 -5.15 -2.86 -5.78
C LEU A 224 -6.21 -2.73 -4.69
N ARG A 225 -7.10 -1.78 -4.89
CA ARG A 225 -8.28 -1.50 -4.07
C ARG A 225 -9.45 -1.15 -4.97
N GLU A 226 -10.68 -1.39 -4.51
CA GLU A 226 -11.90 -1.01 -5.25
C GLU A 226 -11.82 0.48 -5.63
N PRO A 227 -11.94 0.87 -6.92
CA PRO A 227 -11.51 2.20 -7.37
C PRO A 227 -12.24 3.38 -6.73
N PHE A 228 -13.52 3.27 -6.36
CA PHE A 228 -14.22 4.34 -5.65
C PHE A 228 -13.73 4.47 -4.19
N SER A 229 -13.47 3.35 -3.54
CA SER A 229 -12.88 3.28 -2.20
C SER A 229 -11.41 3.72 -2.17
N HIS A 230 -10.72 3.54 -3.30
CA HIS A 230 -9.41 4.12 -3.57
C HIS A 230 -9.48 5.64 -3.76
N LEU A 231 -10.38 6.14 -4.61
CA LEU A 231 -10.64 7.58 -4.80
C LEU A 231 -10.86 8.27 -3.45
N LYS A 232 -11.82 7.81 -2.64
CA LYS A 232 -12.11 8.39 -1.32
C LYS A 232 -10.84 8.57 -0.48
N SER A 233 -9.97 7.56 -0.45
CA SER A 233 -8.76 7.59 0.35
C SER A 233 -7.63 8.42 -0.26
N SER A 234 -7.57 8.54 -1.59
CA SER A 234 -6.60 9.39 -2.29
C SER A 234 -7.01 10.86 -2.19
N PHE A 235 -8.26 11.18 -2.52
CA PHE A 235 -8.82 12.53 -2.52
C PHE A 235 -8.54 13.29 -1.21
N PHE A 236 -8.90 12.71 -0.06
CA PHE A 236 -8.72 13.35 1.24
C PHE A 236 -7.31 13.19 1.85
N TYR A 237 -6.47 12.27 1.37
CA TYR A 237 -5.08 12.15 1.85
C TYR A 237 -4.14 13.11 1.12
N PHE A 238 -4.40 13.39 -0.15
CA PHE A 238 -3.62 14.33 -0.94
C PHE A 238 -4.19 15.75 -0.92
N HIS A 239 -5.18 16.03 -0.06
CA HIS A 239 -5.86 17.32 0.07
C HIS A 239 -6.38 17.85 -1.28
N MET A 240 -6.99 16.96 -2.07
CA MET A 240 -7.51 17.31 -3.39
C MET A 240 -8.68 18.28 -3.31
N ASP A 241 -9.45 18.23 -2.22
CA ASP A 241 -10.41 19.26 -1.82
C ASP A 241 -9.78 20.66 -1.81
N ALA A 242 -8.65 20.83 -1.12
CA ALA A 242 -7.94 22.11 -1.10
C ALA A 242 -7.31 22.46 -2.47
N GLN A 243 -6.70 21.48 -3.15
CA GLN A 243 -6.06 21.71 -4.45
C GLN A 243 -7.04 22.03 -5.59
N MET A 244 -8.29 21.60 -5.47
CA MET A 244 -9.40 21.84 -6.42
C MET A 244 -10.28 23.04 -6.05
N GLY A 245 -9.98 23.74 -4.94
CA GLY A 245 -10.78 24.89 -4.48
C GLY A 245 -12.09 24.52 -3.78
N LEU A 246 -12.28 23.25 -3.43
CA LEU A 246 -13.49 22.68 -2.83
C LEU A 246 -13.46 22.62 -1.31
N ALA A 247 -12.39 23.08 -0.65
CA ALA A 247 -12.26 23.02 0.82
C ALA A 247 -13.33 23.80 1.60
N ALA A 248 -14.05 24.72 0.95
CA ALA A 248 -15.18 25.46 1.54
C ALA A 248 -16.54 24.74 1.37
N GLU A 249 -16.61 23.70 0.54
CA GLU A 249 -17.83 22.91 0.31
C GLU A 249 -18.14 22.03 1.53
N GLU A 250 -19.43 21.86 1.86
CA GLU A 250 -19.83 20.95 2.96
C GLU A 250 -19.43 19.50 2.64
N ASN A 251 -19.45 19.13 1.36
CA ASN A 251 -19.07 17.81 0.86
C ASN A 251 -18.18 17.95 -0.40
N PRO A 252 -16.86 18.16 -0.24
CA PRO A 252 -15.97 18.42 -1.37
C PRO A 252 -15.89 17.26 -2.39
N LEU A 253 -16.02 16.02 -1.92
CA LEU A 253 -15.97 14.85 -2.80
C LEU A 253 -17.27 14.69 -3.61
N ASP A 254 -18.42 15.05 -3.05
CA ASP A 254 -19.70 15.08 -3.77
C ASP A 254 -19.66 16.08 -4.94
N LYS A 255 -19.16 17.30 -4.69
CA LYS A 255 -18.90 18.30 -5.74
C LYS A 255 -17.92 17.84 -6.82
N TYR A 256 -16.86 17.13 -6.44
CA TYR A 256 -15.98 16.49 -7.41
C TYR A 256 -16.71 15.46 -8.27
N LEU A 257 -17.60 14.64 -7.67
CA LEU A 257 -18.32 13.58 -8.38
C LEU A 257 -19.47 14.09 -9.27
N ASP A 258 -20.04 15.27 -8.98
CA ASP A 258 -21.03 15.92 -9.86
C ASP A 258 -20.46 16.15 -11.28
N ASN A 259 -19.19 16.53 -11.38
CA ASN A 259 -18.48 16.67 -12.65
C ASN A 259 -16.95 16.50 -12.49
N PRO A 260 -16.42 15.26 -12.46
CA PRO A 260 -14.99 15.04 -12.22
C PRO A 260 -14.13 15.59 -13.36
N TRP A 261 -14.62 15.59 -14.60
CA TRP A 261 -13.89 16.13 -15.76
C TRP A 261 -13.55 17.62 -15.60
N LEU A 262 -14.40 18.42 -14.96
CA LEU A 262 -14.11 19.82 -14.64
C LEU A 262 -12.81 19.96 -13.84
N TYR A 263 -12.60 19.07 -12.87
CA TYR A 263 -11.42 19.10 -12.00
C TYR A 263 -10.22 18.41 -12.64
N GLU A 264 -10.44 17.36 -13.43
CA GLU A 264 -9.39 16.63 -14.16
C GLU A 264 -8.85 17.35 -15.41
N THR A 265 -9.47 18.45 -15.85
CA THR A 265 -9.02 19.24 -17.02
C THR A 265 -8.67 20.70 -16.70
N SER A 266 -8.86 21.16 -15.46
CA SER A 266 -8.71 22.59 -15.13
C SER A 266 -7.24 23.03 -15.09
N PRO A 267 -6.77 23.88 -16.03
CA PRO A 267 -5.36 24.30 -16.08
C PRO A 267 -4.95 25.21 -14.92
N ASN A 268 -5.92 25.73 -14.15
CA ASN A 268 -5.70 26.71 -13.10
C ASN A 268 -5.44 26.08 -11.72
N LEU A 269 -5.63 24.76 -11.57
CA LEU A 269 -5.34 24.05 -10.33
C LEU A 269 -3.84 23.73 -10.23
N ARG A 270 -3.21 24.05 -9.08
CA ARG A 270 -1.78 23.76 -8.82
C ARG A 270 -1.42 22.28 -9.04
N ALA A 271 -2.37 21.37 -8.84
CA ALA A 271 -2.23 19.94 -9.11
C ALA A 271 -1.73 19.63 -10.53
N PHE A 272 -2.29 20.31 -11.54
CA PHE A 272 -2.01 20.04 -12.96
C PHE A 272 -0.72 20.68 -13.47
N LYS A 273 -0.36 21.87 -12.99
CA LYS A 273 0.82 22.60 -13.49
C LYS A 273 2.17 21.96 -13.17
N MET A 274 2.22 20.98 -12.25
CA MET A 274 3.47 20.36 -11.78
C MET A 274 3.49 18.83 -11.81
N GLN A 275 2.40 18.15 -12.17
CA GLN A 275 2.34 16.68 -12.14
C GLN A 275 1.83 16.10 -13.46
N LYS A 276 2.63 15.20 -14.07
CA LYS A 276 2.25 14.41 -15.25
C LYS A 276 1.23 13.28 -14.95
N ARG A 277 0.36 13.47 -13.96
CA ARG A 277 -0.60 12.47 -13.47
C ARG A 277 -1.67 13.09 -12.60
N SER A 278 -2.79 12.38 -12.47
CA SER A 278 -3.83 12.68 -11.51
C SER A 278 -3.63 11.94 -10.17
N MET A 279 -4.23 12.48 -9.11
CA MET A 279 -4.38 11.83 -7.80
C MET A 279 -5.70 11.06 -7.65
N THR A 280 -6.62 11.32 -8.59
CA THR A 280 -8.07 11.09 -8.47
C THR A 280 -8.64 10.37 -9.70
N LYS A 281 -7.89 10.35 -10.81
CA LYS A 281 -8.14 9.58 -12.04
C LYS A 281 -7.03 8.56 -12.29
N ASN A 282 -7.41 7.31 -12.57
CA ASN A 282 -6.51 6.23 -13.06
C ASN A 282 -5.19 6.04 -12.28
N LEU A 283 -5.16 6.33 -10.97
CA LEU A 283 -3.92 6.35 -10.18
C LEU A 283 -3.35 4.93 -9.94
N GLN A 284 -4.19 3.89 -9.96
CA GLN A 284 -3.72 2.51 -9.77
C GLN A 284 -3.04 1.98 -11.03
N SER A 285 -3.67 2.14 -12.19
CA SER A 285 -3.13 1.82 -13.50
C SER A 285 -1.90 2.66 -13.84
N TYR A 286 -1.86 3.95 -13.47
CA TYR A 286 -0.67 4.79 -13.62
C TYR A 286 0.55 4.22 -12.88
N VAL A 287 0.39 3.76 -11.63
CA VAL A 287 1.48 3.10 -10.87
C VAL A 287 1.94 1.81 -11.57
N LEU A 288 1.04 1.11 -12.26
CA LEU A 288 1.35 -0.09 -13.05
C LEU A 288 1.76 0.18 -14.50
N GLY A 289 2.02 1.45 -14.87
CA GLY A 289 2.64 1.82 -16.15
C GLY A 289 1.70 2.38 -17.21
N TRP A 290 0.40 2.55 -16.93
CA TRP A 290 -0.52 3.26 -17.82
C TRP A 290 -0.34 4.78 -17.71
N THR A 291 0.64 5.30 -18.43
CA THR A 291 1.07 6.72 -18.32
C THR A 291 0.24 7.71 -19.14
N ASP A 292 -0.50 7.25 -20.14
CA ASP A 292 -1.48 8.06 -20.88
C ASP A 292 -2.84 8.01 -20.16
N SER A 293 -3.07 8.95 -19.25
CA SER A 293 -4.28 8.97 -18.43
C SER A 293 -5.57 9.25 -19.19
N ASP A 294 -5.48 9.72 -20.43
CA ASP A 294 -6.64 10.15 -21.24
C ASP A 294 -7.02 9.13 -22.32
N ASN A 295 -6.08 8.26 -22.70
CA ASN A 295 -6.35 7.11 -23.52
C ASN A 295 -7.35 6.14 -22.84
N GLN A 296 -8.44 5.87 -23.55
CA GLN A 296 -9.47 4.89 -23.19
C GLN A 296 -9.73 3.89 -24.33
N ASP A 297 -8.76 3.68 -25.24
CA ASP A 297 -8.86 2.65 -26.27
C ASP A 297 -8.99 1.27 -25.62
N LYS A 298 -10.04 0.55 -26.00
CA LYS A 298 -10.42 -0.72 -25.35
C LYS A 298 -9.41 -1.81 -25.62
N GLU A 299 -8.78 -1.83 -26.80
CA GLU A 299 -7.80 -2.85 -27.16
C GLU A 299 -6.43 -2.56 -26.55
N GLU A 300 -6.01 -1.30 -26.44
CA GLU A 300 -4.79 -0.94 -25.72
C GLU A 300 -4.89 -1.20 -24.22
N VAL A 301 -6.02 -0.83 -23.59
CA VAL A 301 -6.29 -1.18 -22.17
C VAL A 301 -6.33 -2.70 -21.97
N ARG A 302 -6.94 -3.45 -22.90
CA ARG A 302 -6.96 -4.92 -22.83
C ARG A 302 -5.57 -5.54 -22.98
N LYS A 303 -4.73 -5.03 -23.89
CA LYS A 303 -3.33 -5.46 -24.06
C LYS A 303 -2.51 -5.16 -22.81
N PHE A 304 -2.68 -3.97 -22.23
CA PHE A 304 -2.03 -3.56 -20.98
C PHE A 304 -2.37 -4.49 -19.81
N ILE A 305 -3.67 -4.76 -19.58
CA ILE A 305 -4.11 -5.66 -18.50
C ILE A 305 -3.58 -7.09 -18.73
N PHE A 306 -3.58 -7.58 -19.97
CA PHE A 306 -3.02 -8.90 -20.30
C PHE A 306 -1.50 -8.98 -20.06
N GLN A 307 -0.75 -7.92 -20.41
CA GLN A 307 0.67 -7.82 -20.12
C GLN A 307 0.93 -7.87 -18.61
N LEU A 308 0.13 -7.16 -17.80
CA LEU A 308 0.23 -7.21 -16.35
C LEU A 308 -0.10 -8.61 -15.78
N ASP A 309 -1.11 -9.31 -16.28
CA ASP A 309 -1.49 -10.65 -15.76
C ASP A 309 -0.41 -11.71 -16.11
N SER A 310 0.39 -11.46 -17.16
CA SER A 310 1.58 -12.25 -17.48
C SER A 310 2.81 -11.87 -16.62
N ASP A 311 3.00 -10.59 -16.29
CA ASP A 311 4.18 -10.13 -15.54
C ASP A 311 4.02 -10.31 -14.02
N PHE A 312 2.79 -10.22 -13.50
CA PHE A 312 2.47 -10.23 -12.07
C PHE A 312 1.76 -11.53 -11.66
N PRO A 313 2.49 -12.58 -11.21
CA PRO A 313 1.88 -13.83 -10.75
C PRO A 313 0.82 -13.65 -9.63
N LEU A 314 0.90 -12.57 -8.85
CA LEU A 314 -0.11 -12.19 -7.87
C LEU A 314 -0.24 -10.66 -7.77
N ILE A 315 -1.45 -10.15 -7.99
CA ILE A 315 -1.86 -8.82 -7.53
C ILE A 315 -2.78 -9.01 -6.33
N LEU A 316 -2.41 -8.41 -5.20
CA LEU A 316 -3.16 -8.45 -3.96
C LEU A 316 -4.40 -7.52 -4.08
N ILE A 317 -5.52 -7.89 -3.48
CA ILE A 317 -6.72 -7.04 -3.38
C ILE A 317 -6.93 -6.64 -1.93
N LEU A 318 -7.02 -5.35 -1.64
CA LEU A 318 -7.12 -4.84 -0.27
C LEU A 318 -8.38 -5.34 0.46
N GLU A 319 -9.49 -5.45 -0.26
CA GLU A 319 -10.76 -5.98 0.25
C GLU A 319 -10.64 -7.44 0.73
N TYR A 320 -9.65 -8.18 0.21
CA TYR A 320 -9.35 -9.58 0.52
C TYR A 320 -7.89 -9.75 0.99
N PHE A 321 -7.42 -8.82 1.83
CA PHE A 321 -5.99 -8.71 2.18
C PHE A 321 -5.40 -10.00 2.78
N ASP A 322 -6.07 -10.62 3.75
CA ASP A 322 -5.58 -11.86 4.38
C ASP A 322 -5.49 -13.03 3.40
N ALA A 323 -6.52 -13.21 2.56
CA ALA A 323 -6.51 -14.22 1.48
C ALA A 323 -5.38 -13.93 0.47
N SER A 324 -5.15 -12.66 0.15
CA SER A 324 -4.04 -12.23 -0.70
C SER A 324 -2.67 -12.52 -0.07
N LEU A 325 -2.53 -12.41 1.25
CA LEU A 325 -1.31 -12.79 1.98
C LEU A 325 -1.10 -14.31 2.04
N VAL A 326 -2.16 -15.12 2.16
CA VAL A 326 -2.07 -16.59 2.09
C VAL A 326 -1.66 -17.03 0.68
N LEU A 327 -2.18 -16.41 -0.38
CA LEU A 327 -1.68 -16.65 -1.74
C LEU A 327 -0.23 -16.19 -1.92
N LEU A 328 0.17 -15.06 -1.34
CA LEU A 328 1.58 -14.62 -1.35
C LEU A 328 2.50 -15.63 -0.65
N ARG A 329 2.06 -16.17 0.51
CA ARG A 329 2.77 -17.24 1.22
C ARG A 329 2.97 -18.46 0.32
N ARG A 330 1.90 -18.94 -0.33
CA ARG A 330 1.98 -20.08 -1.28
C ARG A 330 2.90 -19.78 -2.46
N LEU A 331 2.80 -18.59 -3.08
CA LEU A 331 3.64 -18.15 -4.20
C LEU A 331 5.14 -18.12 -3.86
N MET A 332 5.48 -17.71 -2.64
CA MET A 332 6.86 -17.51 -2.19
C MET A 332 7.45 -18.72 -1.43
N CYS A 333 6.67 -19.78 -1.21
CA CYS A 333 7.02 -20.89 -0.29
C CYS A 333 7.41 -20.38 1.12
N TRP A 334 6.62 -19.44 1.66
CA TRP A 334 6.86 -18.84 2.98
C TRP A 334 6.10 -19.58 4.09
N SER A 335 6.47 -19.29 5.34
CA SER A 335 5.74 -19.66 6.54
C SER A 335 4.70 -18.59 6.91
N PHE A 336 3.72 -18.90 7.76
CA PHE A 336 2.83 -17.87 8.32
C PHE A 336 3.61 -16.77 9.04
N TYR A 337 4.72 -17.11 9.71
CA TYR A 337 5.58 -16.13 10.38
C TYR A 337 5.99 -14.98 9.45
N ASN A 338 6.36 -15.29 8.20
CA ASN A 338 6.83 -14.29 7.26
C ASN A 338 5.74 -13.28 6.88
N ILE A 339 4.46 -13.68 6.85
CA ILE A 339 3.31 -12.82 6.49
C ILE A 339 2.55 -12.20 7.68
N LEU A 340 2.95 -12.48 8.94
CA LEU A 340 2.38 -11.83 10.13
C LEU A 340 2.52 -10.31 10.06
N TYR A 341 1.47 -9.56 10.40
CA TYR A 341 1.46 -8.10 10.29
C TYR A 341 0.73 -7.42 11.45
N ASP A 342 1.12 -6.17 11.73
CA ASP A 342 0.46 -5.32 12.73
C ASP A 342 -0.93 -4.93 12.24
N ARG A 343 -1.96 -5.40 12.96
CA ARG A 343 -3.38 -5.17 12.63
C ARG A 343 -3.86 -3.78 13.01
N GLN A 344 -3.05 -2.96 13.69
CA GLN A 344 -3.45 -1.60 14.05
C GLN A 344 -3.55 -0.70 12.81
N PRO A 345 -4.68 -0.01 12.58
CA PRO A 345 -4.84 0.83 11.40
C PRO A 345 -4.01 2.12 11.55
N ARG A 346 -2.94 2.24 10.77
CA ARG A 346 -1.99 3.36 10.85
C ARG A 346 -2.47 4.66 10.19
N ASN A 347 -3.47 4.57 9.31
CA ASN A 347 -3.99 5.68 8.49
C ASN A 347 -5.52 5.59 8.32
N GLU A 348 -6.27 5.32 9.40
CA GLU A 348 -7.75 5.34 9.37
C GLU A 348 -8.26 6.78 9.27
N GLN A 349 -8.50 7.23 8.04
CA GLN A 349 -9.14 8.53 7.80
C GLN A 349 -10.66 8.40 7.93
N ARG A 350 -11.23 8.99 8.99
CA ARG A 350 -12.68 9.04 9.19
C ARG A 350 -13.29 10.14 8.33
N TYR A 351 -13.92 9.73 7.23
CA TYR A 351 -14.68 10.65 6.37
C TYR A 351 -15.92 11.18 7.13
N ARG A 352 -16.24 12.47 6.95
CA ARG A 352 -17.26 13.18 7.76
C ARG A 352 -18.71 12.70 7.56
N LYS A 353 -18.99 11.85 6.57
CA LYS A 353 -20.34 11.36 6.21
C LYS A 353 -20.29 9.85 5.89
N PRO A 354 -21.36 9.08 6.14
CA PRO A 354 -21.43 7.66 5.80
C PRO A 354 -21.45 7.41 4.29
N VAL A 355 -21.07 6.19 3.88
CA VAL A 355 -20.82 5.79 2.48
C VAL A 355 -22.07 5.83 1.57
N SER A 356 -23.27 5.91 2.14
CA SER A 356 -24.56 5.73 1.46
C SER A 356 -25.22 7.03 0.95
N VAL A 357 -24.46 8.08 0.65
CA VAL A 357 -25.00 9.41 0.31
C VAL A 357 -24.82 9.80 -1.17
N TYR A 358 -23.94 9.11 -1.91
CA TYR A 358 -23.68 9.40 -3.32
C TYR A 358 -24.74 8.83 -4.25
N THR A 359 -25.08 9.56 -5.30
CA THR A 359 -26.03 9.13 -6.34
C THR A 359 -25.40 8.14 -7.33
N GLU A 360 -26.21 7.32 -8.01
CA GLU A 360 -25.69 6.41 -9.04
C GLU A 360 -24.99 7.17 -10.18
N GLN A 361 -25.50 8.36 -10.54
CA GLN A 361 -24.86 9.21 -11.56
C GLN A 361 -23.45 9.67 -11.13
N GLN A 362 -23.27 10.07 -9.87
CA GLN A 362 -21.97 10.43 -9.31
C GLN A 362 -20.99 9.23 -9.31
N LEU A 363 -21.47 8.03 -8.98
CA LEU A 363 -20.67 6.81 -9.06
C LEU A 363 -20.31 6.46 -10.51
N GLN A 364 -21.24 6.61 -11.44
CA GLN A 364 -21.01 6.37 -12.87
C GLN A 364 -20.06 7.42 -13.49
N ASN A 365 -20.14 8.68 -13.04
CA ASN A 365 -19.18 9.72 -13.41
C ASN A 365 -17.75 9.30 -13.04
N HIS A 366 -17.54 8.77 -11.83
CA HIS A 366 -16.23 8.23 -11.44
C HIS A 366 -15.83 6.99 -12.27
N ARG A 367 -16.77 6.07 -12.55
CA ARG A 367 -16.52 4.91 -13.43
C ARG A 367 -16.08 5.31 -14.82
N ASN A 368 -16.63 6.38 -15.38
CA ASN A 368 -16.30 6.86 -16.72
C ASN A 368 -14.94 7.60 -16.75
N VAL A 369 -14.63 8.43 -15.76
CA VAL A 369 -13.35 9.17 -15.73
C VAL A 369 -12.16 8.25 -15.40
N SER A 370 -12.35 7.33 -14.44
CA SER A 370 -11.33 6.36 -13.98
C SER A 370 -11.50 4.97 -14.60
N TRP A 371 -12.00 4.89 -15.84
CA TRP A 371 -12.41 3.63 -16.48
C TRP A 371 -11.33 2.55 -16.48
N VAL A 372 -10.06 2.92 -16.69
CA VAL A 372 -8.92 1.98 -16.74
C VAL A 372 -8.71 1.30 -15.39
N ASP A 373 -8.82 2.04 -14.28
CA ASP A 373 -8.73 1.46 -12.92
C ASP A 373 -9.87 0.48 -12.61
N TYR A 374 -11.07 0.69 -13.17
CA TYR A 374 -12.18 -0.26 -13.04
C TYR A 374 -11.94 -1.55 -13.85
N GLN A 375 -11.53 -1.43 -15.12
CA GLN A 375 -11.19 -2.61 -15.94
C GLN A 375 -10.06 -3.43 -15.31
N LEU A 376 -9.04 -2.74 -14.78
CA LEU A 376 -7.91 -3.33 -14.07
C LEU A 376 -8.36 -4.06 -12.79
N TYR A 377 -9.12 -3.39 -11.92
CA TYR A 377 -9.61 -3.98 -10.67
C TYR A 377 -10.49 -5.20 -10.93
N ASP A 378 -11.45 -5.09 -11.85
CA ASP A 378 -12.38 -6.18 -12.16
C ASP A 378 -11.65 -7.40 -12.73
N HIS A 379 -10.60 -7.21 -13.53
CA HIS A 379 -9.74 -8.31 -14.01
C HIS A 379 -9.01 -8.98 -12.86
N PHE A 380 -8.27 -8.21 -12.05
CA PHE A 380 -7.43 -8.80 -11.01
C PHE A 380 -8.19 -9.32 -9.79
N ASN A 381 -9.39 -8.79 -9.52
CA ASN A 381 -10.32 -9.40 -8.56
C ASN A 381 -10.77 -10.80 -9.04
N ARG A 382 -11.17 -10.95 -10.31
CA ARG A 382 -11.46 -12.27 -10.89
C ARG A 382 -10.23 -13.19 -10.89
N SER A 383 -9.05 -12.66 -11.21
CA SER A 383 -7.77 -13.41 -11.18
C SER A 383 -7.46 -13.90 -9.76
N LEU A 384 -7.69 -13.09 -8.71
CA LEU A 384 -7.54 -13.48 -7.31
C LEU A 384 -8.49 -14.63 -6.95
N TRP A 385 -9.79 -14.49 -7.21
CA TRP A 385 -10.78 -15.53 -6.90
C TRP A 385 -10.52 -16.84 -7.66
N SER A 386 -10.08 -16.76 -8.92
CA SER A 386 -9.63 -17.92 -9.68
C SER A 386 -8.43 -18.62 -9.04
N LYS A 387 -7.44 -17.86 -8.53
CA LYS A 387 -6.28 -18.40 -7.79
C LYS A 387 -6.70 -18.99 -6.43
N ILE A 388 -7.68 -18.42 -5.73
CA ILE A 388 -8.26 -18.98 -4.51
C ILE A 388 -8.95 -20.33 -4.80
N HIS A 389 -9.78 -20.40 -5.84
CA HIS A 389 -10.47 -21.65 -6.21
C HIS A 389 -9.46 -22.74 -6.65
N ALA A 390 -8.44 -22.36 -7.43
CA ALA A 390 -7.37 -23.26 -7.85
C ALA A 390 -6.44 -23.71 -6.69
N ALA A 391 -6.41 -22.96 -5.58
CA ALA A 391 -5.65 -23.33 -4.39
C ALA A 391 -6.24 -24.54 -3.65
N GLY A 392 -7.50 -24.90 -3.92
CA GLY A 392 -8.17 -26.09 -3.39
C GLY A 392 -9.09 -25.80 -2.19
N GLN A 393 -9.89 -26.79 -1.83
CA GLN A 393 -10.94 -26.66 -0.80
C GLN A 393 -10.41 -26.31 0.59
N ASP A 394 -9.16 -26.64 0.90
CA ASP A 394 -8.54 -26.37 2.20
C ASP A 394 -7.98 -24.95 2.37
N PHE A 395 -8.13 -24.08 1.35
CA PHE A 395 -7.67 -22.69 1.41
C PHE A 395 -8.44 -21.88 2.45
N GLN A 396 -9.74 -22.14 2.65
CA GLN A 396 -10.55 -21.42 3.64
C GLN A 396 -10.06 -21.73 5.06
N ASP A 397 -9.80 -23.01 5.35
CA ASP A 397 -9.25 -23.42 6.65
C ASP A 397 -7.82 -22.86 6.87
N GLU A 398 -7.01 -22.76 5.81
CA GLU A 398 -5.68 -22.10 5.87
C GLU A 398 -5.79 -20.61 6.21
N LEU A 399 -6.77 -19.93 5.60
CA LEU A 399 -7.05 -18.53 5.82
C LEU A 399 -7.50 -18.27 7.27
N GLU A 400 -8.40 -19.09 7.79
CA GLU A 400 -8.86 -18.99 9.18
C GLU A 400 -7.72 -19.28 10.17
N ALA A 401 -6.87 -20.28 9.91
CA ALA A 401 -5.68 -20.57 10.71
C ALA A 401 -4.67 -19.40 10.69
N PHE A 402 -4.45 -18.74 9.55
CA PHE A 402 -3.62 -17.55 9.46
C PHE A 402 -4.24 -16.37 10.24
N GLN A 403 -5.54 -16.11 10.07
CA GLN A 403 -6.24 -15.02 10.75
C GLN A 403 -6.24 -15.17 12.27
N GLN A 404 -6.45 -16.39 12.76
CA GLN A 404 -6.38 -16.72 14.18
C GLN A 404 -4.96 -16.51 14.73
N LEU A 405 -3.93 -17.06 14.08
CA LEU A 405 -2.54 -16.86 14.49
C LEU A 405 -2.17 -15.36 14.49
N ASN A 406 -2.52 -14.63 13.43
CA ASN A 406 -2.23 -13.20 13.35
C ASN A 406 -2.99 -12.38 14.41
N HIS A 407 -4.22 -12.79 14.79
CA HIS A 407 -4.92 -12.24 15.94
C HIS A 407 -4.15 -12.47 17.25
N ASP A 408 -3.82 -13.72 17.56
CA ASP A 408 -3.19 -14.10 18.84
C ASP A 408 -1.80 -13.47 19.02
N VAL A 409 -1.05 -13.35 17.93
CA VAL A 409 0.24 -12.66 17.88
C VAL A 409 0.07 -11.16 18.16
N ASN A 410 -0.90 -10.50 17.54
CA ASN A 410 -1.18 -9.08 17.79
C ASN A 410 -1.64 -8.85 19.25
N SER A 411 -2.49 -9.72 19.79
CA SER A 411 -2.94 -9.68 21.19
C SER A 411 -1.78 -9.87 22.19
N TYR A 412 -0.88 -10.82 21.93
CA TYR A 412 0.36 -10.98 22.72
C TYR A 412 1.26 -9.74 22.63
N CYS A 413 1.50 -9.20 21.43
CA CYS A 413 2.32 -8.02 21.25
C CYS A 413 1.70 -6.73 21.80
N ALA A 414 0.37 -6.67 21.99
CA ALA A 414 -0.29 -5.57 22.70
C ALA A 414 0.13 -5.53 24.19
N GLY A 415 0.32 -6.70 24.82
CA GLY A 415 0.70 -6.85 26.23
C GLY A 415 2.14 -6.47 26.61
N LYS A 416 2.95 -5.97 25.66
CA LYS A 416 4.39 -5.62 25.86
C LYS A 416 5.18 -6.74 26.57
N PRO A 417 5.23 -7.94 25.97
CA PRO A 417 5.80 -9.13 26.61
C PRO A 417 7.31 -9.03 26.82
N LYS A 418 7.82 -9.72 27.85
CA LYS A 418 9.26 -9.82 28.19
C LYS A 418 9.88 -11.18 27.90
N GLU A 419 9.06 -12.19 27.68
CA GLU A 419 9.46 -13.60 27.53
C GLU A 419 9.00 -14.16 26.18
N MET A 420 9.64 -15.25 25.74
CA MET A 420 9.26 -15.97 24.53
C MET A 420 7.84 -16.56 24.67
N LYS A 421 7.10 -16.62 23.57
CA LYS A 421 5.82 -17.34 23.48
C LYS A 421 5.80 -18.22 22.24
N THR A 422 5.48 -19.50 22.44
CA THR A 422 5.18 -20.46 21.39
C THR A 422 3.69 -20.47 21.12
N PHE A 423 3.32 -20.22 19.87
CA PHE A 423 1.97 -20.41 19.35
C PHE A 423 1.88 -21.81 18.72
N PRO A 424 0.78 -22.56 18.94
CA PRO A 424 0.65 -23.91 18.41
C PRO A 424 0.68 -23.93 16.89
N GLY A 425 1.14 -25.04 16.33
CA GLY A 425 1.12 -25.28 14.88
C GLY A 425 -0.29 -25.56 14.36
N SER A 426 -0.41 -25.56 13.04
CA SER A 426 -1.60 -25.94 12.26
C SER A 426 -1.20 -26.88 11.12
N LYS A 427 -2.17 -27.35 10.32
CA LYS A 427 -1.92 -28.15 9.12
C LYS A 427 -0.96 -27.48 8.12
N TRP A 428 -0.92 -26.14 8.05
CA TRP A 428 -0.13 -25.39 7.06
C TRP A 428 1.16 -24.77 7.60
N ASN A 429 1.41 -24.85 8.92
CA ASN A 429 2.58 -24.24 9.54
C ASN A 429 2.92 -24.92 10.88
N GLY A 430 4.21 -25.20 11.14
CA GLY A 430 4.66 -25.65 12.47
C GLY A 430 4.43 -24.62 13.57
N PRO A 431 4.74 -24.95 14.84
CA PRO A 431 4.67 -24.00 15.95
C PRO A 431 5.48 -22.72 15.67
N VAL A 432 4.95 -21.57 16.05
CA VAL A 432 5.60 -20.26 15.82
C VAL A 432 6.08 -19.71 17.15
N GLU A 433 7.39 -19.62 17.33
CA GLU A 433 8.00 -19.05 18.54
C GLU A 433 8.40 -17.58 18.31
N LEU A 434 7.89 -16.69 19.16
CA LEU A 434 8.09 -15.24 19.09
C LEU A 434 8.64 -14.69 20.40
N GLY A 435 9.55 -13.72 20.32
CA GLY A 435 10.08 -12.99 21.47
C GLY A 435 9.72 -11.50 21.45
N PRO A 436 10.10 -10.75 22.50
CA PRO A 436 9.82 -9.31 22.63
C PRO A 436 10.28 -8.48 21.42
N GLN A 437 11.45 -8.82 20.84
CA GLN A 437 12.00 -8.13 19.68
C GLN A 437 11.05 -8.20 18.46
N PHE A 438 10.45 -9.37 18.21
CA PHE A 438 9.48 -9.52 17.13
C PHE A 438 8.28 -8.57 17.28
N CYS A 439 7.82 -8.33 18.52
CA CYS A 439 6.72 -7.40 18.75
C CYS A 439 7.10 -5.93 18.51
N GLN A 440 8.38 -5.56 18.61
CA GLN A 440 8.88 -4.25 18.19
C GLN A 440 8.91 -4.17 16.65
N ASP A 441 9.45 -5.20 16.00
CA ASP A 441 9.61 -5.24 14.54
C ASP A 441 8.28 -5.38 13.78
N LEU A 442 7.29 -6.08 14.36
CA LEU A 442 5.91 -6.13 13.87
C LEU A 442 5.28 -4.72 13.85
N LYS A 443 5.46 -3.97 14.94
CA LYS A 443 4.93 -2.60 15.10
C LYS A 443 5.77 -1.52 14.42
N ARG A 444 6.98 -1.85 13.94
CA ARG A 444 7.87 -0.89 13.29
C ARG A 444 7.21 -0.32 12.03
N ILE A 445 7.17 1.01 11.96
CA ILE A 445 6.63 1.73 10.80
C ILE A 445 7.60 1.69 9.61
N ARG A 446 7.07 1.92 8.41
CA ARG A 446 7.82 1.90 7.15
C ARG A 446 9.10 2.74 7.20
N LEU A 447 9.04 3.95 7.78
CA LEU A 447 10.19 4.83 7.93
C LEU A 447 11.27 4.24 8.86
N GLY A 448 10.87 3.59 9.95
CA GLY A 448 11.79 2.91 10.86
C GLY A 448 12.54 1.78 10.15
N TRP A 449 11.84 0.99 9.33
CA TRP A 449 12.48 -0.04 8.50
C TRP A 449 13.42 0.55 7.43
N ASP A 450 13.02 1.64 6.76
CA ASP A 450 13.88 2.31 5.77
C ASP A 450 15.20 2.77 6.37
N LEU A 451 15.19 3.27 7.61
CA LEU A 451 16.40 3.67 8.33
C LEU A 451 17.28 2.45 8.61
N GLU A 452 16.76 1.37 9.22
CA GLU A 452 17.53 0.14 9.51
C GLU A 452 18.20 -0.44 8.25
N ILE A 453 17.42 -0.57 7.16
CA ILE A 453 17.91 -1.10 5.88
C ILE A 453 18.99 -0.16 5.30
N CYS A 454 18.78 1.16 5.33
CA CYS A 454 19.74 2.13 4.81
C CYS A 454 21.04 2.18 5.65
N HIS A 455 20.93 2.08 6.97
CA HIS A 455 22.07 2.03 7.89
C HIS A 455 22.89 0.76 7.69
N ARG A 456 22.25 -0.41 7.51
CA ARG A 456 22.92 -1.67 7.15
C ARG A 456 23.78 -1.53 5.90
N VAL A 457 23.20 -1.01 4.81
CA VAL A 457 23.89 -0.78 3.53
C VAL A 457 25.08 0.18 3.68
N ARG A 458 24.91 1.29 4.41
CA ARG A 458 26.00 2.25 4.68
C ARG A 458 27.10 1.66 5.59
N GLY A 459 26.74 0.79 6.53
CA GLY A 459 27.68 0.08 7.41
C GLY A 459 28.67 -0.80 6.64
N TYR A 460 28.17 -1.58 5.67
CA TYR A 460 29.02 -2.39 4.78
C TYR A 460 30.10 -1.57 4.04
N GLY A 461 29.78 -0.32 3.66
CA GLY A 461 30.72 0.59 3.02
C GLY A 461 31.91 1.00 3.92
N LYS A 462 31.68 1.18 5.22
CA LYS A 462 32.75 1.49 6.19
C LYS A 462 33.64 0.27 6.44
N GLY A 463 33.05 -0.91 6.62
CA GLY A 463 33.78 -2.17 6.84
C GLY A 463 34.70 -2.57 5.69
N LYS A 464 34.19 -2.56 4.44
CA LYS A 464 35.00 -2.87 3.25
C LYS A 464 36.14 -1.85 3.04
N ARG A 465 35.93 -0.56 3.31
CA ARG A 465 36.99 0.47 3.26
C ARG A 465 38.10 0.23 4.29
N ARG A 466 37.78 -0.25 5.51
CA ARG A 466 38.79 -0.54 6.54
C ARG A 466 39.64 -1.75 6.15
N LYS A 467 39.03 -2.83 5.64
CA LYS A 467 39.76 -4.00 5.11
C LYS A 467 40.64 -3.66 3.90
N LYS A 468 40.13 -2.86 2.95
CA LYS A 468 40.91 -2.45 1.75
C LYS A 468 42.05 -1.48 2.09
N LYS A 469 41.95 -0.70 3.17
CA LYS A 469 43.12 0.01 3.73
C LYS A 469 44.11 -0.98 4.33
N GLN A 470 43.69 -1.93 5.16
CA GLN A 470 44.62 -2.91 5.75
C GLN A 470 45.39 -3.74 4.70
N SER A 471 44.75 -4.13 3.60
CA SER A 471 45.42 -4.84 2.48
C SER A 471 46.23 -3.95 1.53
N LEU A 472 46.47 -2.68 1.89
CA LEU A 472 47.39 -1.76 1.20
C LEU A 472 48.56 -1.37 2.11
N TRP A 473 48.66 -1.97 3.30
CA TRP A 473 49.73 -1.81 4.29
C TRP A 473 50.32 -3.18 4.71
N THR A 474 50.25 -4.15 3.78
CA THR A 474 50.80 -5.51 3.84
C THR A 474 51.25 -5.88 2.44
#